data_AF-A0A6A7KYG9-F1
#
_entry.id   AF-A0A6A7KYG9-F1
#
_cell.length_a   1.000
_cell.length_b   1.000
_cell.length_c   1.000
_cell.angle_alpha   90.00
_cell.angle_beta   90.00
_cell.angle_gamma   90.00
#
_symmetry.space_group_name_H-M   'P 1'
#
loop_
_entity.id
_entity.type
_entity.pdbx_description
1 polymer ?
#
loop_
_entity_poly.entity_id
_entity_poly.type
_entity_poly.pdbx_seq_one_letter_code
_entity_poly.pdbx_strand_id
1 'polypeptide(L)'
;MTVEQINTKDAIPHSDQIGTDRWRLSVDRNRVPNAFEFVVVASARAKQLLQGCVPKIEPSAKPARTAQREVLSGLVHRVEQTLAPPESPEA
;
A
#
# COMPACT_ATOMS: atom_id res chain seq x y z
N MET A 1 55.26 -17.64 32.52
CA MET A 1 53.79 -17.57 32.66
C MET A 1 53.34 -16.29 31.98
N THR A 2 52.88 -16.39 30.74
CA THR A 2 52.19 -15.29 30.05
C THR A 2 51.14 -15.95 29.17
N VAL A 3 49.89 -15.78 29.59
CA VAL A 3 48.71 -16.26 28.87
C VAL A 3 48.36 -15.18 27.84
N GLU A 4 48.54 -15.48 26.56
CA GLU A 4 48.05 -14.61 25.50
C GLU A 4 46.53 -14.76 25.40
N GLN A 5 45.84 -13.67 25.72
CA GLN A 5 44.40 -13.56 25.61
C GLN A 5 44.02 -13.51 24.12
N ILE A 6 43.47 -14.62 23.62
CA ILE A 6 42.71 -14.65 22.37
C ILE A 6 41.51 -13.69 22.49
N ASN A 7 41.67 -12.50 21.90
CA ASN A 7 40.65 -11.47 21.83
C ASN A 7 39.49 -11.99 20.96
N THR A 8 38.43 -12.48 21.62
CA THR A 8 37.15 -12.89 21.00
C THR A 8 36.41 -11.65 20.51
N LYS A 9 36.94 -11.00 19.48
CA LYS A 9 36.34 -9.81 18.88
C LYS A 9 36.09 -9.97 17.38
N ASP A 10 36.39 -11.15 16.85
CA ASP A 10 36.15 -11.52 15.46
C ASP A 10 35.38 -12.86 15.41
N ALA A 11 34.33 -12.89 14.58
CA ALA A 11 33.35 -13.97 14.37
C ALA A 11 32.28 -14.07 15.48
N ILE A 12 31.04 -13.63 15.25
CA ILE A 12 30.11 -14.04 14.20
C ILE A 12 29.30 -12.81 13.78
N PRO A 13 29.06 -12.52 12.48
CA PRO A 13 28.02 -11.58 12.11
C PRO A 13 26.68 -12.18 12.53
N HIS A 14 26.12 -11.72 13.65
CA HIS A 14 24.72 -11.98 13.97
C HIS A 14 23.90 -11.24 12.91
N SER A 15 23.57 -11.98 11.85
CA SER A 15 22.62 -11.60 10.82
C SER A 15 21.21 -11.57 11.44
N ASP A 16 20.99 -10.63 12.37
CA ASP A 16 19.65 -10.16 12.72
C ASP A 16 19.22 -9.10 11.68
N GLN A 17 19.20 -9.53 10.41
CA GLN A 17 18.47 -8.85 9.34
C GLN A 17 16.98 -9.20 9.44
N ILE A 18 16.39 -9.07 10.63
CA ILE A 18 14.93 -9.00 10.75
C ILE A 18 14.49 -7.63 10.27
N GLY A 19 14.34 -7.53 8.94
CA GLY A 19 14.04 -6.33 8.17
C GLY A 19 13.16 -5.33 8.92
N THR A 20 13.78 -4.20 9.24
CA THR A 20 13.09 -2.95 9.66
C THR A 20 12.16 -2.42 8.55
N ASP A 21 12.19 -3.04 7.37
CA ASP A 21 11.35 -2.77 6.21
C ASP A 21 9.89 -3.21 6.38
N ARG A 22 9.56 -3.97 7.43
CA ARG A 22 8.17 -4.38 7.69
C ARG A 22 7.28 -3.21 8.13
N TRP A 23 7.88 -2.10 8.59
CA TRP A 23 7.16 -0.93 9.12
C TRP A 23 7.16 0.30 8.19
N ARG A 24 7.90 0.29 7.09
CA ARG A 24 7.99 1.42 6.13
C ARG A 24 6.82 1.47 5.14
N LEU A 25 5.65 1.01 5.55
CA LEU A 25 4.41 0.99 4.75
C LEU A 25 3.37 2.00 5.23
N SER A 26 3.75 2.89 6.13
CA SER A 26 2.90 4.01 6.53
C SER A 26 2.68 4.92 5.33
N VAL A 27 1.42 4.99 4.87
CA VAL A 27 0.95 5.98 3.91
C VAL A 27 1.40 7.36 4.40
N ASP A 28 2.12 8.10 3.55
CA ASP A 28 2.56 9.45 3.85
C ASP A 28 1.33 10.37 3.94
N ARG A 29 0.88 10.65 5.16
CA ARG A 29 -0.35 11.42 5.42
C ARG A 29 -0.24 12.86 4.96
N ASN A 30 0.97 13.40 4.78
CA ASN A 30 1.14 14.77 4.25
C ASN A 30 0.73 14.86 2.78
N ARG A 31 0.68 13.73 2.06
CA ARG A 31 0.20 13.66 0.68
C ARG A 31 -1.30 13.41 0.59
N VAL A 32 -1.97 13.19 1.72
CA VAL A 32 -3.38 12.84 1.79
C VAL A 32 -4.15 14.03 2.38
N PRO A 33 -4.79 14.86 1.54
CA PRO A 33 -5.51 16.04 2.03
C PRO A 33 -6.71 15.67 2.92
N ASN A 34 -7.33 14.50 2.66
CA ASN A 34 -8.40 13.95 3.48
C ASN A 34 -8.21 12.44 3.66
N ALA A 35 -7.92 12.02 4.90
CA ALA A 35 -7.67 10.63 5.24
C ALA A 35 -8.89 9.72 5.05
N PHE A 36 -10.11 10.22 5.29
CA PHE A 36 -11.32 9.44 5.13
C PHE A 36 -11.62 9.18 3.65
N GLU A 37 -11.58 10.22 2.81
CA GLU A 37 -11.75 10.07 1.36
C GLU A 37 -10.69 9.13 0.78
N PHE A 38 -9.44 9.25 1.23
CA PHE A 38 -8.38 8.33 0.82
C PHE A 38 -8.71 6.87 1.14
N VAL A 39 -9.14 6.57 2.37
CA VAL A 39 -9.50 5.21 2.79
C VAL A 39 -10.71 4.71 2.00
N VAL A 40 -11.72 5.54 1.78
CA VAL A 40 -12.92 5.18 1.00
C VAL A 40 -12.55 4.81 -0.44
N VAL A 41 -11.79 5.66 -1.13
CA VAL A 41 -11.37 5.43 -2.52
C VAL A 41 -10.43 4.21 -2.61
N ALA A 42 -9.45 4.10 -1.70
CA ALA A 42 -8.53 2.96 -1.69
C ALA A 42 -9.25 1.63 -1.40
N SER A 43 -10.25 1.62 -0.52
CA SER A 43 -11.02 0.40 -0.21
C SER A 43 -11.89 -0.03 -1.38
N ALA A 44 -12.58 0.92 -2.03
CA ALA A 44 -13.35 0.65 -3.23
C ALA A 44 -12.45 0.10 -4.36
N ARG A 45 -11.28 0.69 -4.55
CA ARG A 45 -10.30 0.23 -5.54
C ARG A 45 -9.73 -1.14 -5.20
N ALA A 46 -9.44 -1.42 -3.92
CA ALA A 46 -8.99 -2.74 -3.50
C ALA A 46 -10.04 -3.82 -3.82
N LYS A 47 -11.33 -3.50 -3.65
CA LYS A 47 -12.44 -4.39 -4.05
C LYS A 47 -12.43 -4.67 -5.56
N GLN A 48 -12.20 -3.65 -6.40
CA GLN A 48 -12.07 -3.84 -7.85
C GLN A 48 -10.89 -4.76 -8.21
N LEU A 49 -9.74 -4.59 -7.56
CA LEU A 49 -8.58 -5.46 -7.78
C LEU A 49 -8.86 -6.91 -7.37
N LEU A 50 -9.59 -7.12 -6.26
CA LEU A 50 -10.05 -8.46 -5.86
C LEU A 50 -11.02 -9.08 -6.86
N GLN A 51 -11.79 -8.27 -7.59
CA GLN A 51 -12.68 -8.71 -8.67
C GLN A 51 -11.93 -9.02 -9.98
N GLY A 52 -10.59 -8.90 -10.01
CA GLY A 52 -9.78 -9.17 -11.20
C GLY A 52 -9.62 -7.97 -12.14
N CYS A 53 -9.97 -6.76 -11.71
CA CYS A 53 -9.69 -5.56 -12.51
C CYS A 53 -8.18 -5.34 -12.67
N VAL A 54 -7.81 -4.77 -13.82
CA VAL A 54 -6.40 -4.51 -14.15
C VAL A 54 -5.82 -3.41 -13.25
N PRO A 55 -4.67 -3.64 -12.60
CA PRO A 55 -3.95 -2.62 -11.87
C PRO A 55 -3.28 -1.63 -12.83
N LYS A 56 -3.30 -0.34 -12.47
CA LYS A 56 -2.67 0.75 -13.22
C LYS A 56 -1.18 0.90 -12.92
N ILE A 57 -0.73 0.30 -11.83
CA ILE A 57 0.68 0.26 -11.40
C ILE A 57 1.11 -1.19 -11.19
N GLU A 58 2.40 -1.40 -10.96
CA GLU A 58 2.95 -2.69 -10.57
C GLU A 58 2.20 -3.26 -9.34
N PRO A 59 1.56 -4.44 -9.47
CA PRO A 59 0.74 -5.00 -8.41
C PRO A 59 1.58 -5.62 -7.29
N SER A 60 1.32 -5.19 -6.06
CA SER A 60 1.84 -5.87 -4.88
C SER A 60 1.02 -7.13 -4.57
N ALA A 61 1.62 -8.08 -3.84
CA ALA A 61 0.95 -9.26 -3.30
C ALA A 61 -0.31 -8.95 -2.46
N LYS A 62 -0.43 -7.72 -1.95
CA LYS A 62 -1.61 -7.24 -1.23
C LYS A 62 -2.37 -6.22 -2.09
N PRO A 63 -3.61 -6.52 -2.54
CA PRO A 63 -4.37 -5.63 -3.40
C PRO A 63 -4.66 -4.26 -2.76
N ALA A 64 -4.85 -4.24 -1.43
CA ALA A 64 -5.00 -3.00 -0.68
C ALA A 64 -3.77 -2.07 -0.81
N ARG A 65 -2.55 -2.64 -0.87
CA ARG A 65 -1.31 -1.86 -1.03
C ARG A 65 -1.21 -1.28 -2.45
N THR A 66 -1.59 -2.06 -3.45
CA THR A 66 -1.68 -1.58 -4.84
C THR A 66 -2.68 -0.44 -4.94
N ALA A 67 -3.89 -0.61 -4.39
CA ALA A 67 -4.92 0.43 -4.40
C ALA A 67 -4.46 1.72 -3.69
N GLN A 68 -3.86 1.64 -2.50
CA GLN A 68 -3.33 2.80 -1.80
C GLN A 68 -2.27 3.55 -2.62
N ARG A 69 -1.34 2.82 -3.26
CA ARG A 69 -0.33 3.41 -4.15
C ARG A 69 -0.97 4.08 -5.37
N GLU A 70 -1.98 3.46 -5.98
CA GLU A 70 -2.69 4.05 -7.13
C GLU A 70 -3.40 5.37 -6.76
N VAL A 71 -4.02 5.42 -5.58
CA VAL A 71 -4.67 6.64 -5.07
C VAL A 71 -3.64 7.71 -4.72
N LEU A 72 -2.52 7.36 -4.07
CA LEU A 72 -1.44 8.32 -3.78
C LEU A 72 -0.77 8.87 -5.05
N SER A 73 -0.72 8.08 -6.12
CA SER A 73 -0.21 8.51 -7.43
C SER A 73 -1.23 9.34 -8.22
N GLY A 74 -2.46 9.54 -7.71
CA GLY A 74 -3.52 10.27 -8.40
C GLY A 74 -4.13 9.53 -9.60
N LEU A 75 -3.84 8.24 -9.77
CA LEU A 75 -4.33 7.44 -10.91
C LEU A 75 -5.77 6.96 -10.70
N VAL A 76 -6.25 6.98 -9.46
CA VAL A 76 -7.60 6.56 -9.06
C VAL A 76 -8.22 7.66 -8.21
N HIS A 77 -9.41 8.11 -8.59
CA HIS A 77 -10.20 9.12 -7.90
C HIS A 77 -11.66 8.68 -7.80
N ARG A 78 -12.38 9.28 -6.85
CA ARG A 78 -13.83 9.13 -6.72
C ARG A 78 -14.50 9.73 -7.95
N VAL A 79 -15.36 8.96 -8.60
CA VAL A 79 -16.28 9.45 -9.63
C VAL A 79 -17.65 9.64 -8.98
N GLU A 80 -18.22 10.83 -9.06
CA GLU A 80 -19.60 11.05 -8.63
C GLU A 80 -20.51 10.24 -9.56
N GLN A 81 -21.33 9.38 -8.97
CA GLN A 81 -22.26 8.58 -9.73
C GLN A 81 -23.36 9.53 -10.23
N THR A 82 -23.23 9.99 -11.47
CA THR A 82 -24.35 10.61 -12.19
C THR A 82 -25.40 9.53 -12.37
N LEU A 83 -26.35 9.48 -11.44
CA LEU A 83 -27.59 8.74 -11.63
C LEU A 83 -28.31 9.45 -12.78
N ALA A 84 -28.13 8.93 -14.01
CA ALA A 84 -29.00 9.30 -15.11
C ALA A 84 -30.46 9.13 -14.62
N PRO A 85 -31.34 10.12 -14.81
CA PRO A 85 -32.75 9.96 -14.50
C PRO A 85 -33.22 8.67 -15.18
N PRO A 86 -33.94 7.77 -14.48
CA PRO A 86 -34.47 6.57 -15.12
C PRO A 86 -35.27 7.04 -16.33
N GLU A 87 -34.85 6.63 -17.52
CA GLU A 87 -35.63 6.90 -18.72
C GLU A 87 -37.05 6.39 -18.46
N SER A 88 -37.98 7.34 -18.37
CA SER A 88 -39.39 7.04 -18.15
C SER A 88 -39.83 6.11 -19.28
N PRO A 89 -40.40 4.93 -18.98
CA PRO A 89 -40.83 4.03 -20.04
C PRO A 89 -41.95 4.70 -20.85
N GLU A 90 -41.70 4.77 -22.15
CA GLU A 90 -42.64 4.73 -23.28
C GLU A 90 -44.14 4.82 -22.91
N ALA A 91 -44.80 5.89 -23.35
CA ALA A 91 -46.25 6.00 -23.44
C ALA A 91 -46.65 6.71 -24.74
#